data_AF-A0A9P8D0P9-F1
#
_entry.id   AF-A0A9P8D0P9-F1
#
_cell.length_a   1.000
_cell.length_b   1.000
_cell.length_c   1.000
_cell.angle_alpha   90.00
_cell.angle_beta   90.00
_cell.angle_gamma   90.00
#
_symmetry.space_group_name_H-M   'P 1'
#
loop_
_entity.id
_entity.type
_entity.pdbx_description
1 polymer ?
#
loop_
_entity_poly.entity_id
_entity_poly.type
_entity_poly.pdbx_seq_one_letter_code
_entity_poly.pdbx_strand_id
1 'polypeptide(L)'
;MDKEEVLNEKYDEKLERQDVEGQLELNEEDDSPIEEVRVTVPNTDDPLMPCNTFRMWFLGLIFTGIISFVNQFFYLRQTQISIGYSVVALISLPLGHLMARILPTRQFSLFGTSFSLNPGPFSIKEHVLIGTMTACNTGTAYAVDIVILQKVFYADEKPFIAGLLLVLTTQITGFALAGALRKFLIRPAHMIWPSTLVTWLKYVHWPVLLAATSNMPPALPYFYTNGLFLGFVFMFLLRRYRYSWWSRYNYLTSAALDSGVAICGLVIFFAIQSWEGEFPYWWGNPENQDYDHCMLANANYYGEIHD
;
A
#
# COMPACT_ATOMS: atom_id res chain seq x y z
N MET A 1 -50.35 2.96 43.23
CA MET A 1 -49.42 2.04 42.56
C MET A 1 -49.56 0.69 43.22
N ASP A 2 -50.03 -0.27 42.44
CA ASP A 2 -50.18 -1.65 42.90
C ASP A 2 -48.80 -2.27 43.11
N LYS A 3 -48.65 -3.22 44.05
CA LYS A 3 -47.34 -3.81 44.37
C LYS A 3 -46.70 -4.52 43.16
N GLU A 4 -47.53 -5.01 42.26
CA GLU A 4 -47.15 -5.71 41.04
C GLU A 4 -46.58 -4.77 39.98
N GLU A 5 -47.16 -3.56 39.87
CA GLU A 5 -46.68 -2.47 39.00
C GLU A 5 -45.27 -2.00 39.40
N VAL A 6 -45.07 -1.78 40.71
CA VAL A 6 -43.76 -1.36 41.26
C VAL A 6 -42.69 -2.43 41.04
N LEU A 7 -43.09 -3.70 41.07
CA LEU A 7 -42.18 -4.81 40.87
C LEU A 7 -41.75 -4.88 39.40
N ASN A 8 -42.70 -4.74 38.47
CA ASN A 8 -42.43 -4.75 37.03
C ASN A 8 -41.52 -3.57 36.62
N GLU A 9 -41.77 -2.34 37.10
CA GLU A 9 -40.88 -1.20 36.83
C GLU A 9 -39.44 -1.46 37.31
N LYS A 10 -39.28 -2.07 38.50
CA LYS A 10 -37.94 -2.44 39.01
C LYS A 10 -37.27 -3.56 38.23
N TYR A 11 -38.04 -4.47 37.63
CA TYR A 11 -37.51 -5.52 36.76
C TYR A 11 -37.05 -4.92 35.43
N ASP A 12 -37.84 -4.03 34.83
CA ASP A 12 -37.49 -3.34 33.59
C ASP A 12 -36.25 -2.44 33.77
N GLU A 13 -36.17 -1.65 34.85
CA GLU A 13 -34.97 -0.87 35.21
C GLU A 13 -33.71 -1.73 35.44
N LYS A 14 -33.87 -2.99 35.83
CA LYS A 14 -32.76 -3.92 35.99
C LYS A 14 -32.30 -4.48 34.66
N LEU A 15 -33.25 -4.81 33.77
CA LEU A 15 -32.96 -5.26 32.42
C LEU A 15 -32.23 -4.17 31.63
N GLU A 16 -32.73 -2.93 31.67
CA GLU A 16 -32.09 -1.79 31.00
C GLU A 16 -30.67 -1.54 31.52
N ARG A 17 -30.43 -1.66 32.83
CA ARG A 17 -29.08 -1.54 33.40
C ARG A 17 -28.14 -2.64 32.92
N GLN A 18 -28.62 -3.89 32.86
CA GLN A 18 -27.81 -5.02 32.37
C GLN A 18 -27.48 -4.90 30.88
N ASP A 19 -28.43 -4.40 30.08
CA ASP A 19 -28.19 -4.13 28.66
C ASP A 19 -27.17 -3.00 28.46
N VAL A 20 -27.22 -1.95 29.27
CA VAL A 20 -26.25 -0.84 29.24
C VAL A 20 -24.87 -1.29 29.73
N GLU A 21 -24.77 -2.05 30.82
CA GLU A 21 -23.50 -2.63 31.28
C GLU A 21 -22.91 -3.57 30.23
N GLY A 22 -23.72 -4.45 29.62
CA GLY A 22 -23.27 -5.32 28.53
C GLY A 22 -22.81 -4.55 27.29
N GLN A 23 -23.47 -3.44 26.94
CA GLN A 23 -23.02 -2.57 25.84
C GLN A 23 -21.73 -1.82 26.17
N LEU A 24 -21.53 -1.41 27.43
CA LEU A 24 -20.30 -0.75 27.88
C LEU A 24 -19.12 -1.73 27.91
N GLU A 25 -19.32 -2.96 28.41
CA GLU A 25 -18.28 -4.00 28.40
C GLU A 25 -17.87 -4.40 26.97
N LEU A 26 -18.82 -4.53 26.05
CA LEU A 26 -18.53 -4.78 24.63
C LEU A 26 -17.74 -3.63 23.99
N ASN A 27 -18.07 -2.38 24.33
CA ASN A 27 -17.35 -1.21 23.84
C ASN A 27 -15.92 -1.11 24.41
N GLU A 28 -15.68 -1.58 25.64
CA GLU A 28 -14.33 -1.62 26.24
C GLU A 28 -13.47 -2.76 25.69
N GLU A 29 -14.05 -3.92 25.36
CA GLU A 29 -13.34 -5.04 24.72
C GLU A 29 -12.91 -4.74 23.27
N ASP A 30 -13.74 -4.00 22.52
CA ASP A 30 -13.45 -3.57 21.15
C ASP A 30 -12.49 -2.37 21.10
N ASP A 31 -12.20 -1.73 22.25
CA ASP A 31 -11.32 -0.57 22.32
C ASP A 31 -9.85 -1.01 22.30
N SER A 32 -9.07 -0.48 21.35
CA SER A 32 -7.65 -0.86 21.27
C SER A 32 -6.91 -0.37 22.52
N PRO A 33 -6.04 -1.20 23.14
CA PRO A 33 -5.19 -0.79 24.27
C PRO A 33 -4.21 0.33 23.92
N ILE A 34 -4.02 0.59 22.63
CA ILE A 34 -3.04 1.53 22.09
C ILE A 34 -3.75 2.82 21.69
N GLU A 35 -3.33 3.91 22.31
CA GLU A 35 -3.92 5.25 22.14
C GLU A 35 -3.85 5.72 20.67
N GLU A 36 -2.74 5.45 19.98
CA GLU A 36 -2.55 5.84 18.58
C GLU A 36 -3.57 5.17 17.64
N VAL A 37 -3.96 3.92 17.93
CA VAL A 37 -4.97 3.21 17.14
C VAL A 37 -6.36 3.80 17.41
N ARG A 38 -6.67 4.06 18.69
CA ARG A 38 -7.96 4.62 19.12
C ARG A 38 -8.24 6.01 18.55
N VAL A 39 -7.20 6.83 18.39
CA VAL A 39 -7.34 8.20 17.86
C VAL A 39 -7.45 8.21 16.33
N THR A 40 -7.02 7.16 15.64
CA THR A 40 -6.95 7.12 14.17
C THR A 40 -8.16 6.46 13.51
N VAL A 41 -8.82 5.52 14.18
CA VAL A 41 -9.97 4.79 13.63
C VAL A 41 -11.14 4.86 14.61
N PRO A 42 -12.35 5.20 14.16
CA PRO A 42 -13.54 5.12 15.00
C PRO A 42 -13.85 3.65 15.34
N ASN A 43 -14.17 3.36 16.61
CA ASN A 43 -14.54 2.02 17.06
C ASN A 43 -15.89 1.54 16.52
N THR A 44 -16.72 2.46 16.01
CA THR A 44 -18.05 2.14 15.49
C THR A 44 -18.01 1.91 13.98
N ASP A 45 -18.51 0.74 13.55
CA ASP A 45 -18.75 0.44 12.13
C ASP A 45 -20.24 0.54 11.80
N ASP A 46 -20.57 1.08 10.63
CA ASP A 46 -21.94 1.06 10.07
C ASP A 46 -22.11 -0.13 9.12
N PRO A 47 -22.80 -1.21 9.52
CA PRO A 47 -22.96 -2.40 8.68
C PRO A 47 -23.87 -2.19 7.46
N LEU A 48 -24.66 -1.11 7.40
CA LEU A 48 -25.58 -0.84 6.29
C LEU A 48 -24.91 -0.14 5.11
N MET A 49 -23.70 0.39 5.29
CA MET A 49 -22.97 1.10 4.25
C MET A 49 -22.59 0.15 3.10
N PRO A 50 -22.89 0.49 1.82
CA PRO A 50 -22.60 -0.39 0.69
C PRO A 50 -21.09 -0.52 0.46
N CYS A 51 -20.60 -1.77 0.50
CA CYS A 51 -19.21 -2.13 0.24
C CYS A 51 -18.99 -2.76 -1.14
N ASN A 52 -19.94 -3.60 -1.55
CA ASN A 52 -19.85 -4.41 -2.76
C ASN A 52 -20.61 -3.73 -3.90
N THR A 53 -19.92 -2.86 -4.65
CA THR A 53 -20.53 -2.09 -5.73
C THR A 53 -19.79 -2.27 -7.04
N PHE A 54 -20.48 -1.96 -8.15
CA PHE A 54 -19.87 -2.01 -9.48
C PHE A 54 -18.63 -1.11 -9.59
N ARG A 55 -18.70 0.11 -9.07
CA ARG A 55 -17.57 1.06 -9.13
C ARG A 55 -16.34 0.57 -8.34
N MET A 56 -16.54 -0.09 -7.20
CA MET A 56 -15.44 -0.70 -6.43
C MET A 56 -14.73 -1.76 -7.28
N TRP A 57 -15.47 -2.69 -7.88
CA TRP A 57 -14.91 -3.73 -8.73
C TRP A 57 -14.26 -3.17 -9.99
N PHE A 58 -14.92 -2.24 -10.67
CA PHE A 58 -14.43 -1.65 -11.90
C PHE A 58 -13.10 -0.90 -11.69
N LEU A 59 -13.05 0.01 -10.72
CA LEU A 59 -11.84 0.75 -10.39
C LEU A 59 -10.76 -0.17 -9.82
N GLY A 60 -11.14 -1.08 -8.92
CA GLY A 60 -10.22 -2.05 -8.31
C GLY A 60 -9.53 -2.93 -9.34
N LEU A 61 -10.28 -3.53 -10.27
CA LEU A 61 -9.72 -4.41 -11.30
C LEU A 61 -8.85 -3.65 -12.32
N ILE A 62 -9.27 -2.45 -12.74
CA ILE A 62 -8.47 -1.63 -13.66
C ILE A 62 -7.13 -1.24 -13.02
N PHE A 63 -7.16 -0.68 -11.82
CA PHE A 63 -5.93 -0.25 -11.15
C PHE A 63 -5.03 -1.43 -10.79
N THR A 64 -5.62 -2.55 -10.36
CA THR A 64 -4.86 -3.78 -10.10
C THR A 64 -4.18 -4.27 -11.38
N GLY A 65 -4.91 -4.37 -12.49
CA GLY A 65 -4.35 -4.83 -13.77
C GLY A 65 -3.21 -3.93 -14.28
N ILE A 66 -3.37 -2.61 -14.18
CA ILE A 66 -2.33 -1.65 -14.57
C ILE A 66 -1.08 -1.81 -13.69
N ILE A 67 -1.25 -1.86 -12.36
CA ILE A 67 -0.13 -2.05 -11.44
C ILE A 67 0.57 -3.39 -11.67
N SER A 68 -0.17 -4.50 -11.80
CA SER A 68 0.41 -5.83 -12.03
C SER A 68 1.29 -5.79 -13.27
N PHE A 69 0.76 -5.23 -14.35
CA PHE A 69 1.44 -5.18 -15.63
C PHE A 69 2.71 -4.35 -15.54
N VAL A 70 2.62 -3.12 -15.03
CA VAL A 70 3.78 -2.22 -14.93
C VAL A 70 4.85 -2.83 -14.03
N ASN A 71 4.49 -3.27 -12.82
CA ASN A 71 5.45 -3.81 -11.87
C ASN A 71 6.10 -5.09 -12.41
N GLN A 72 5.32 -5.99 -13.02
CA GLN A 72 5.86 -7.22 -13.60
C GLN A 72 6.74 -6.96 -14.84
N PHE A 73 6.38 -5.97 -15.66
CA PHE A 73 7.14 -5.60 -16.86
C PHE A 73 8.52 -5.03 -16.50
N PHE A 74 8.60 -4.17 -15.49
CA PHE A 74 9.85 -3.56 -15.05
C PHE A 74 10.69 -4.44 -14.13
N TYR A 75 10.15 -5.55 -13.64
CA TYR A 75 10.80 -6.42 -12.67
C TYR A 75 12.14 -6.98 -13.13
N LEU A 76 12.25 -7.37 -14.40
CA LEU A 76 13.49 -7.94 -14.96
C LEU A 76 14.56 -6.88 -15.28
N ARG A 77 14.26 -5.59 -15.05
CA ARG A 77 15.25 -4.53 -15.24
C ARG A 77 16.14 -4.39 -14.03
N GLN A 78 17.41 -4.14 -14.30
CA GLN A 78 18.43 -3.86 -13.27
C GLN A 78 18.01 -2.70 -12.35
N THR A 79 17.38 -1.66 -12.91
CA THR A 79 16.70 -0.60 -12.15
C THR A 79 15.18 -0.77 -12.33
N GLN A 80 14.58 -1.56 -11.44
CA GLN A 80 13.13 -1.80 -11.45
C GLN A 80 12.36 -0.54 -11.04
N ILE A 81 11.40 -0.14 -11.87
CA ILE A 81 10.40 0.89 -11.53
C ILE A 81 9.19 0.16 -10.95
N SER A 82 8.81 0.51 -9.72
CA SER A 82 7.65 -0.07 -9.04
C SER A 82 6.65 1.03 -8.67
N ILE A 83 5.37 0.77 -8.95
CA ILE A 83 4.26 1.62 -8.55
C ILE A 83 3.66 1.06 -7.27
N GLY A 84 3.67 1.86 -6.21
CA GLY A 84 3.03 1.53 -4.93
C GLY A 84 1.52 1.76 -4.94
N TYR A 85 0.79 1.07 -4.05
CA TYR A 85 -0.65 1.23 -3.89
C TYR A 85 -1.09 2.65 -3.50
N SER A 86 -0.23 3.43 -2.84
CA SER A 86 -0.47 4.83 -2.47
C SER A 86 -0.89 5.69 -3.67
N VAL A 87 -0.35 5.41 -4.86
CA VAL A 87 -0.73 6.11 -6.10
C VAL A 87 -2.20 5.87 -6.43
N VAL A 88 -2.67 4.64 -6.27
CA VAL A 88 -4.06 4.28 -6.50
C VAL A 88 -4.97 4.82 -5.41
N ALA A 89 -4.53 4.82 -4.15
CA ALA A 89 -5.28 5.47 -3.08
C ALA A 89 -5.51 6.96 -3.39
N LEU A 90 -4.51 7.67 -3.92
CA LEU A 90 -4.66 9.08 -4.28
C LEU A 90 -5.59 9.29 -5.48
N ILE A 91 -5.49 8.47 -6.52
CA ILE A 91 -6.26 8.64 -7.77
C ILE A 91 -7.70 8.10 -7.65
N SER A 92 -7.90 7.00 -6.92
CA SER A 92 -9.21 6.35 -6.82
C SER A 92 -10.23 7.17 -6.03
N LEU A 93 -9.81 8.05 -5.12
CA LEU A 93 -10.71 8.92 -4.36
C LEU A 93 -11.47 9.93 -5.26
N PRO A 94 -10.80 10.82 -6.03
CA PRO A 94 -11.50 11.73 -6.93
C PRO A 94 -12.24 10.98 -8.05
N LEU A 95 -11.67 9.88 -8.54
CA LEU A 95 -12.30 9.08 -9.60
C LEU A 95 -13.57 8.34 -9.11
N GLY A 96 -13.57 7.86 -7.86
CA GLY A 96 -14.73 7.25 -7.22
C GLY A 96 -15.87 8.24 -7.03
N HIS A 97 -15.57 9.47 -6.58
CA HIS A 97 -16.56 10.54 -6.50
C HIS A 97 -17.08 10.98 -7.88
N LEU A 98 -16.21 11.04 -8.89
CA LEU A 98 -16.61 11.34 -10.26
C LEU A 98 -17.57 10.27 -10.80
N MET A 99 -17.22 9.00 -10.61
CA MET A 99 -18.03 7.86 -11.04
C MET A 99 -19.37 7.80 -10.29
N ALA A 100 -19.40 8.18 -9.00
CA ALA A 100 -20.65 8.31 -8.24
C ALA A 100 -21.57 9.44 -8.74
N ARG A 101 -21.03 10.46 -9.42
CA ARG A 101 -21.84 11.52 -10.05
C ARG A 101 -22.30 11.16 -11.47
N ILE A 102 -21.50 10.38 -12.20
CA ILE A 102 -21.77 10.03 -13.61
C ILE A 102 -22.69 8.79 -13.71
N LEU A 103 -22.54 7.82 -12.83
CA LEU A 103 -23.28 6.56 -12.93
C LEU A 103 -24.78 6.72 -12.67
N PRO A 104 -25.64 6.07 -13.47
CA PRO A 104 -27.07 6.11 -13.26
C PRO A 104 -27.48 5.32 -12.02
N THR A 105 -28.45 5.85 -11.27
CA THR A 105 -29.10 5.20 -10.11
C THR A 105 -30.20 4.23 -10.50
N ARG A 106 -30.30 3.86 -11.78
CA ARG A 106 -31.33 2.95 -12.28
C ARG A 106 -31.09 1.54 -11.73
N GLN A 107 -32.18 0.91 -11.30
CA GLN A 107 -32.18 -0.49 -10.87
C GLN A 107 -32.29 -1.38 -12.10
N PHE A 108 -31.33 -2.28 -12.26
CA PHE A 108 -31.32 -3.31 -13.28
C PHE A 108 -31.75 -4.63 -12.63
N SER A 109 -32.68 -5.34 -13.27
CA SER A 109 -33.06 -6.69 -12.86
C SER A 109 -32.31 -7.69 -13.75
N LEU A 110 -31.48 -8.53 -13.15
CA LEU A 110 -30.81 -9.62 -13.85
C LEU A 110 -30.90 -10.88 -12.98
N PHE A 111 -31.35 -12.00 -13.56
CA PHE A 111 -31.51 -13.29 -12.89
C PHE A 111 -32.22 -13.21 -11.52
N GLY A 112 -33.33 -12.48 -11.44
CA GLY A 112 -34.16 -12.39 -10.22
C GLY A 112 -33.59 -11.51 -9.11
N THR A 113 -32.42 -10.89 -9.30
CA THR A 113 -31.83 -9.93 -8.36
C THR A 113 -31.89 -8.52 -8.94
N SER A 114 -32.37 -7.54 -8.17
CA SER A 114 -32.29 -6.12 -8.52
C SER A 114 -30.96 -5.55 -8.02
N PHE A 115 -30.15 -5.01 -8.92
CA PHE A 115 -28.90 -4.33 -8.57
C PHE A 115 -28.89 -2.91 -9.14
N SER A 116 -28.39 -1.95 -8.36
CA SER A 116 -28.15 -0.58 -8.83
C SER A 116 -26.67 -0.40 -9.13
N LEU A 117 -26.35 0.25 -10.25
CA LEU A 117 -24.97 0.63 -10.57
C LEU A 117 -24.45 1.73 -9.64
N ASN A 118 -25.36 2.52 -9.06
CA ASN A 118 -25.04 3.62 -8.16
C ASN A 118 -25.95 3.58 -6.93
N PRO A 119 -25.63 2.76 -5.91
CA PRO A 119 -26.46 2.61 -4.73
C PRO A 119 -26.41 3.82 -3.77
N GLY A 120 -25.38 4.66 -3.87
CA GLY A 120 -25.21 5.80 -2.97
C GLY A 120 -23.90 6.56 -3.22
N PRO A 121 -23.55 7.55 -2.38
CA PRO A 121 -22.28 8.27 -2.48
C PRO A 121 -21.08 7.32 -2.32
N PHE A 122 -19.92 7.73 -2.84
CA PHE A 122 -18.68 6.95 -2.71
C PHE A 122 -18.30 6.81 -1.23
N SER A 123 -18.20 5.56 -0.76
CA SER A 123 -18.03 5.21 0.64
C SER A 123 -16.56 4.94 0.99
N ILE A 124 -16.21 5.10 2.26
CA ILE A 124 -14.86 4.78 2.74
C ILE A 124 -14.56 3.28 2.57
N LYS A 125 -15.58 2.41 2.70
CA LYS A 125 -15.44 0.96 2.53
C LYS A 125 -15.07 0.60 1.09
N GLU A 126 -15.70 1.24 0.10
CA GLU A 126 -15.34 1.06 -1.31
C GLU A 126 -13.92 1.52 -1.60
N HIS A 127 -13.50 2.66 -1.03
CA HIS A 127 -12.16 3.19 -1.18
C HIS A 127 -11.08 2.27 -0.58
N VAL A 128 -11.32 1.79 0.64
CA VAL A 128 -10.43 0.85 1.32
C VAL A 128 -10.33 -0.47 0.56
N LEU A 129 -11.44 -0.97 -0.01
CA LEU A 129 -11.44 -2.20 -0.81
C LEU A 129 -10.62 -2.05 -2.10
N ILE A 130 -10.72 -0.92 -2.80
CA ILE A 130 -9.85 -0.63 -3.97
C ILE A 130 -8.37 -0.60 -3.55
N GLY A 131 -8.09 0.06 -2.41
CA GLY A 131 -6.74 0.14 -1.84
C GLY A 131 -6.18 -1.24 -1.48
N THR A 132 -6.96 -2.11 -0.85
CA THR A 132 -6.50 -3.46 -0.47
C THR A 132 -6.29 -4.35 -1.69
N MET A 133 -7.18 -4.32 -2.69
CA MET A 133 -6.98 -5.05 -3.95
C MET A 133 -5.65 -4.71 -4.62
N THR A 134 -5.30 -3.42 -4.66
CA THR A 134 -4.04 -2.95 -5.27
C THR A 134 -2.82 -3.19 -4.39
N ALA A 135 -2.95 -3.07 -3.07
CA ALA A 135 -1.87 -3.37 -2.13
C ALA A 135 -1.43 -4.84 -2.22
N CYS A 136 -2.37 -5.79 -2.33
CA CYS A 136 -2.06 -7.21 -2.50
C CYS A 136 -1.29 -7.55 -3.79
N ASN A 137 -1.22 -6.61 -4.74
CA ASN A 137 -0.68 -6.80 -6.07
C ASN A 137 0.50 -5.86 -6.36
N THR A 138 0.97 -5.11 -5.36
CA THR A 138 2.15 -4.25 -5.53
C THR A 138 3.42 -5.08 -5.73
N GLY A 139 3.50 -6.27 -5.13
CA GLY A 139 4.62 -7.21 -5.30
C GLY A 139 4.54 -8.02 -6.59
N THR A 140 5.69 -8.42 -7.12
CA THR A 140 5.81 -9.31 -8.28
C THR A 140 5.71 -10.77 -7.84
N ALA A 141 5.20 -11.63 -8.73
CA ALA A 141 5.00 -13.03 -8.39
C ALA A 141 6.33 -13.79 -8.45
N TYR A 142 6.87 -14.17 -7.29
CA TYR A 142 8.16 -14.88 -7.17
C TYR A 142 8.25 -16.12 -8.06
N ALA A 143 7.15 -16.84 -8.26
CA ALA A 143 7.13 -18.04 -9.09
C ALA A 143 7.47 -17.76 -10.58
N VAL A 144 7.37 -16.51 -11.04
CA VAL A 144 7.79 -16.09 -12.38
C VAL A 144 9.30 -16.26 -12.55
N ASP A 145 10.10 -16.01 -11.50
CA ASP A 145 11.56 -16.21 -11.55
C ASP A 145 11.91 -17.67 -11.79
N ILE A 146 11.17 -18.62 -11.19
CA ILE A 146 11.40 -20.04 -11.41
C ILE A 146 11.21 -20.40 -12.88
N VAL A 147 10.14 -19.88 -13.51
CA VAL A 147 9.84 -20.14 -14.92
C VAL A 147 10.90 -19.53 -15.84
N ILE A 148 11.32 -18.29 -15.57
CA ILE A 148 12.34 -17.59 -16.35
C ILE A 148 13.70 -18.25 -16.19
N LEU A 149 14.09 -18.61 -14.97
CA LEU A 149 15.35 -19.27 -14.67
C LEU A 149 15.44 -20.63 -15.37
N GLN A 150 14.37 -21.43 -15.35
CA GLN A 150 14.30 -22.69 -16.09
C GLN A 150 14.49 -22.49 -17.60
N LYS A 151 13.87 -21.45 -18.16
CA LYS A 151 13.99 -21.15 -19.58
C LYS A 151 15.39 -20.66 -19.96
N VAL A 152 15.98 -19.75 -19.18
CA VAL A 152 17.26 -19.09 -19.52
C VAL A 152 18.47 -19.95 -19.17
N PHE A 153 18.53 -20.54 -17.97
CA PHE A 153 19.71 -21.27 -17.50
C PHE A 153 19.67 -22.76 -17.82
N TYR A 154 18.48 -23.37 -17.83
CA TYR A 154 18.33 -24.81 -18.06
C TYR A 154 17.86 -25.17 -19.48
N ALA A 155 17.58 -24.16 -20.32
CA ALA A 155 17.10 -24.31 -21.68
C ALA A 155 15.88 -25.27 -21.82
N ASP A 156 15.09 -25.41 -20.75
CA ASP A 156 13.93 -26.30 -20.69
C ASP A 156 12.64 -25.47 -20.82
N GLU A 157 11.96 -25.62 -21.96
CA GLU A 157 10.72 -24.92 -22.24
C GLU A 157 9.52 -25.72 -21.71
N LYS A 158 9.09 -25.39 -20.49
CA LYS A 158 7.82 -25.89 -19.96
C LYS A 158 6.64 -25.28 -20.72
N PRO A 159 5.53 -26.03 -20.89
CA PRO A 159 4.33 -25.48 -21.52
C PRO A 159 3.78 -24.32 -20.70
N PHE A 160 3.26 -23.29 -21.39
CA PHE A 160 2.73 -22.08 -20.77
C PHE A 160 1.74 -22.36 -19.63
N ILE A 161 0.86 -23.35 -19.82
CA ILE A 161 -0.15 -23.74 -18.83
C ILE A 161 0.51 -24.24 -17.54
N ALA A 162 1.63 -24.96 -17.61
CA ALA A 162 2.33 -25.43 -16.42
C ALA A 162 2.93 -24.25 -15.63
N GLY A 163 3.52 -23.26 -16.34
CA GLY A 163 4.00 -22.02 -15.70
C GLY A 163 2.86 -21.22 -15.08
N LEU A 164 1.74 -21.07 -15.78
CA LEU A 164 0.55 -20.38 -15.28
C LEU A 164 -0.02 -21.05 -14.03
N LEU A 165 -0.15 -22.38 -14.03
CA LEU A 165 -0.63 -23.13 -12.88
C LEU A 165 0.33 -23.03 -11.69
N LEU A 166 1.64 -23.05 -11.95
CA LEU A 166 2.65 -22.86 -10.91
C LEU A 166 2.54 -21.48 -10.27
N VAL A 167 2.42 -20.41 -11.07
CA VAL A 167 2.18 -19.06 -10.54
C VAL A 167 0.86 -18.99 -9.77
N LEU A 168 -0.24 -19.50 -10.35
CA LEU A 168 -1.57 -19.45 -9.74
C LEU A 168 -1.62 -20.15 -8.38
N THR A 169 -1.01 -21.33 -8.27
CA THR A 169 -1.00 -22.11 -7.02
C THR A 169 -0.26 -21.38 -5.91
N THR A 170 0.91 -20.76 -6.20
CA THR A 170 1.65 -19.98 -5.19
C THR A 170 0.82 -18.81 -4.65
N GLN A 171 0.07 -18.11 -5.51
CA GLN A 171 -0.78 -17.00 -5.08
C GLN A 171 -1.99 -17.49 -4.26
N ILE A 172 -2.66 -18.57 -4.70
CA ILE A 172 -3.81 -19.13 -3.98
C ILE A 172 -3.41 -19.62 -2.60
N THR A 173 -2.25 -20.27 -2.46
CA THR A 173 -1.74 -20.72 -1.17
C THR A 173 -1.54 -19.56 -0.20
N GLY A 174 -1.00 -18.43 -0.68
CA GLY A 174 -0.82 -17.22 0.13
C GLY A 174 -2.16 -16.67 0.66
N PHE A 175 -3.15 -16.51 -0.22
CA PHE A 175 -4.48 -16.03 0.18
C PHE A 175 -5.23 -17.02 1.09
N ALA A 176 -5.07 -18.32 0.86
CA ALA A 176 -5.65 -19.35 1.72
C ALA A 176 -5.09 -19.30 3.14
N LEU A 177 -3.77 -19.13 3.28
CA LEU A 177 -3.13 -19.00 4.58
C LEU A 177 -3.53 -17.70 5.29
N ALA A 178 -3.60 -16.57 4.57
CA ALA A 178 -4.07 -15.31 5.12
C ALA A 178 -5.52 -15.41 5.63
N GLY A 179 -6.39 -16.10 4.89
CA GLY A 179 -7.76 -16.38 5.30
C GLY A 179 -7.85 -17.23 6.58
N ALA A 180 -7.04 -18.28 6.67
CA ALA A 180 -6.98 -19.15 7.85
C ALA A 180 -6.47 -18.41 9.10
N LEU A 181 -5.48 -17.53 8.93
CA LEU A 181 -4.86 -16.79 10.03
C LEU A 181 -5.64 -15.53 10.43
N ARG A 182 -6.65 -15.08 9.67
CA ARG A 182 -7.46 -13.88 9.97
C ARG A 182 -8.03 -13.87 11.39
N LYS A 183 -8.48 -15.02 11.91
CA LYS A 183 -9.04 -15.11 13.27
C LYS A 183 -7.99 -14.74 14.34
N PHE A 184 -6.72 -15.06 14.11
CA PHE A 184 -5.63 -14.82 15.05
C PHE A 184 -4.91 -13.49 14.79
N LEU A 185 -4.86 -13.04 13.54
CA LEU A 185 -4.11 -11.86 13.13
C LEU A 185 -4.90 -10.55 13.09
N ILE A 186 -6.23 -10.61 12.98
CA ILE A 186 -7.07 -9.42 12.75
C ILE A 186 -8.13 -9.21 13.83
N ARG A 187 -8.75 -10.28 14.35
CA ARG A 187 -9.81 -10.14 15.35
C ARG A 187 -9.35 -9.69 16.74
N PRO A 188 -8.16 -10.08 17.26
CA PRO A 188 -7.77 -9.65 18.59
C PRO A 188 -7.34 -8.19 18.61
N ALA A 189 -7.94 -7.36 19.47
CA ALA A 189 -7.65 -5.92 19.60
C ALA A 189 -6.20 -5.59 20.01
N HIS A 190 -5.47 -6.57 20.56
CA HIS A 190 -4.05 -6.45 20.90
C HIS A 190 -3.10 -6.68 19.71
N MET A 191 -3.59 -7.22 18.58
CA MET A 191 -2.74 -7.51 17.43
C MET A 191 -2.63 -6.27 16.53
N ILE A 192 -1.46 -5.64 16.54
CA ILE A 192 -1.17 -4.47 15.69
C ILE A 192 -0.30 -4.84 14.50
N TRP A 193 -0.46 -4.04 13.43
CA TRP A 193 0.39 -4.06 12.24
C TRP A 193 1.20 -2.77 12.20
N PRO A 194 2.40 -2.72 12.82
CA PRO A 194 3.17 -1.48 12.97
C PRO A 194 3.61 -0.89 11.64
N SER A 195 3.67 -1.68 10.57
CA SER A 195 3.96 -1.21 9.22
C SER A 195 2.86 -0.35 8.62
N THR A 196 1.61 -0.55 9.05
CA THR A 196 0.46 0.26 8.63
C THR A 196 0.15 1.38 9.61
N LEU A 197 0.66 1.29 10.84
CA LEU A 197 0.47 2.30 11.87
C LEU A 197 1.63 3.30 11.85
N VAL A 198 1.32 4.58 12.02
CA VAL A 198 2.34 5.64 12.10
C VAL A 198 2.92 5.60 13.51
N THR A 199 3.78 4.62 13.75
CA THR A 199 4.29 4.33 15.08
C THR A 199 5.49 5.23 15.36
N TRP A 200 5.27 6.29 16.14
CA TRP A 200 6.30 7.24 16.60
C TRP A 200 7.11 6.70 17.78
N LEU A 201 7.32 5.38 17.94
CA LEU A 201 7.87 4.84 19.19
C LEU A 201 9.34 5.25 19.43
N LYS A 202 9.44 6.43 20.06
CA LYS A 202 10.48 7.09 20.88
C LYS A 202 11.94 6.75 20.55
N TYR A 203 12.39 7.39 19.48
CA TYR A 203 13.72 7.99 19.25
C TYR A 203 14.77 7.23 18.47
N VAL A 204 14.78 5.89 18.37
CA VAL A 204 15.65 5.19 17.39
C VAL A 204 15.00 3.87 16.96
N HIS A 205 14.71 3.73 15.66
CA HIS A 205 14.25 2.46 15.09
C HIS A 205 15.45 1.54 14.80
N TRP A 206 15.83 0.71 15.78
CA TRP A 206 16.86 -0.31 15.62
C TRP A 206 16.61 -1.25 14.41
N PRO A 207 15.38 -1.71 14.16
CA PRO A 207 15.11 -2.53 12.98
C PRO A 207 15.29 -1.79 11.65
N VAL A 208 15.00 -0.48 11.59
CA VAL A 208 15.20 0.32 10.36
C VAL A 208 16.67 0.62 10.14
N LEU A 209 17.44 0.89 11.20
CA LEU A 209 18.89 1.01 11.09
C LEU A 209 19.52 -0.30 10.61
N LEU A 210 19.13 -1.43 11.19
CA LEU A 210 19.64 -2.74 10.78
C LEU A 210 19.15 -3.16 9.38
N ALA A 211 17.90 -2.87 9.02
CA ALA A 211 17.35 -3.14 7.70
C ALA A 211 17.94 -2.21 6.62
N ALA A 212 18.21 -0.95 6.96
CA ALA A 212 18.94 -0.04 6.10
C ALA A 212 20.34 -0.58 5.82
N THR A 213 21.02 -1.13 6.84
CA THR A 213 22.33 -1.78 6.67
C THR A 213 22.27 -3.13 5.96
N SER A 214 21.12 -3.85 5.97
CA SER A 214 21.00 -5.13 5.26
C SER A 214 20.91 -4.98 3.74
N ASN A 215 20.60 -3.78 3.24
CA ASN A 215 20.67 -3.42 1.81
C ASN A 215 22.05 -2.85 1.40
N MET A 216 23.05 -2.96 2.27
CA MET A 216 24.40 -2.43 2.05
C MET A 216 25.34 -3.51 1.49
N PRO A 217 25.00 -4.11 0.34
CA PRO A 217 26.02 -4.20 -0.73
C PRO A 217 25.73 -3.49 -2.09
N PRO A 218 24.47 -3.27 -2.56
CA PRO A 218 24.23 -2.59 -3.84
C PRO A 218 23.78 -1.12 -3.75
N ALA A 219 23.47 -0.57 -2.57
CA ALA A 219 22.92 0.80 -2.44
C ALA A 219 24.02 1.87 -2.42
N LEU A 220 23.99 2.81 -3.38
CA LEU A 220 24.91 3.95 -3.40
C LEU A 220 24.71 4.86 -2.17
N PRO A 221 25.79 5.49 -1.63
CA PRO A 221 25.72 6.33 -0.43
C PRO A 221 24.68 7.47 -0.51
N TYR A 222 24.37 7.95 -1.71
CA TYR A 222 23.41 9.06 -1.90
C TYR A 222 21.99 8.72 -1.44
N PHE A 223 21.56 7.46 -1.52
CA PHE A 223 20.21 7.07 -1.13
C PHE A 223 19.94 7.37 0.36
N TYR A 224 20.93 7.09 1.21
CA TYR A 224 20.80 7.27 2.66
C TYR A 224 21.03 8.73 3.08
N THR A 225 21.98 9.44 2.45
CA THR A 225 22.21 10.85 2.75
C THR A 225 21.01 11.72 2.33
N ASN A 226 20.40 11.43 1.18
CA ASN A 226 19.17 12.10 0.75
C ASN A 226 17.99 11.78 1.68
N GLY A 227 17.83 10.51 2.09
CA GLY A 227 16.80 10.10 3.05
C GLY A 227 16.95 10.79 4.40
N LEU A 228 18.18 10.90 4.91
CA LEU A 228 18.48 11.59 6.17
C LEU A 228 18.19 13.09 6.06
N PHE A 229 18.59 13.73 4.95
CA PHE A 229 18.30 15.14 4.70
C PHE A 229 16.80 15.42 4.64
N LEU A 230 16.05 14.64 3.84
CA LEU A 230 14.60 14.77 3.74
C LEU A 230 13.91 14.49 5.08
N GLY A 231 14.36 13.45 5.80
CA GLY A 231 13.88 13.15 7.15
C GLY A 231 14.09 14.32 8.10
N PHE A 232 15.27 14.94 8.09
CA PHE A 232 15.54 16.13 8.90
C PHE A 232 14.63 17.30 8.51
N VAL A 233 14.47 17.59 7.22
CA VAL A 233 13.62 18.70 6.76
C VAL A 233 12.15 18.48 7.17
N PHE A 234 11.57 17.31 6.86
CA PHE A 234 10.15 17.08 7.10
C PHE A 234 9.84 16.73 8.56
N MET A 235 10.64 15.88 9.20
CA MET A 235 10.37 15.37 10.55
C MET A 235 10.98 16.23 11.66
N PHE A 236 12.01 17.03 11.38
CA PHE A 236 12.59 17.94 12.37
C PHE A 236 12.18 19.40 12.11
N LEU A 237 12.50 19.97 10.94
CA LEU A 237 12.21 21.38 10.67
C LEU A 237 10.71 21.65 10.51
N LEU A 238 10.03 21.02 9.55
CA LEU A 238 8.62 21.31 9.27
C LEU A 238 7.72 20.94 10.44
N ARG A 239 7.97 19.81 11.11
CA ARG A 239 7.23 19.43 12.31
C ARG A 239 7.38 20.45 13.44
N ARG A 240 8.57 21.04 13.63
CA ARG A 240 8.84 21.99 14.74
C ARG A 240 8.41 23.42 14.45
N TYR A 241 8.56 23.90 13.21
CA TYR A 241 8.26 25.29 12.84
C TYR A 241 6.88 25.47 12.18
N ARG A 242 6.30 24.42 11.59
CA ARG A 242 5.02 24.47 10.84
C ARG A 242 4.14 23.24 11.13
N TYR A 243 3.95 22.92 12.41
CA TYR A 243 3.20 21.73 12.85
C TYR A 243 1.79 21.62 12.23
N SER A 244 1.05 22.72 12.12
CA SER A 244 -0.31 22.73 11.55
C SER A 244 -0.36 22.33 10.08
N TRP A 245 0.65 22.70 9.30
CA TRP A 245 0.78 22.25 7.91
C TRP A 245 1.21 20.79 7.85
N TRP A 246 2.22 20.44 8.65
CA TRP A 246 2.78 19.09 8.68
C TRP A 246 1.72 18.04 9.05
N SER A 247 0.93 18.26 10.10
CA SER A 247 -0.13 17.35 10.53
C SER A 247 -1.20 17.10 9.46
N ARG A 248 -1.50 18.10 8.62
CA ARG A 248 -2.55 17.99 7.59
C ARG A 248 -2.05 17.40 6.27
N TYR A 249 -0.83 17.77 5.85
CA TYR A 249 -0.36 17.52 4.47
C TYR A 249 0.82 16.57 4.37
N ASN A 250 1.45 16.14 5.47
CA ASN A 250 2.64 15.30 5.41
C ASN A 250 2.38 13.96 4.69
N TYR A 251 1.28 13.26 5.01
CA TYR A 251 0.92 12.03 4.32
C TYR A 251 0.62 12.25 2.84
N LEU A 252 -0.14 13.30 2.52
CA LEU A 252 -0.46 13.63 1.14
C LEU A 252 0.80 13.97 0.33
N THR A 253 1.76 14.68 0.93
CA THR A 253 3.02 15.04 0.30
C THR A 253 3.90 13.81 0.07
N SER A 254 3.96 12.90 1.04
CA SER A 254 4.68 11.63 0.88
C SER A 254 4.08 10.80 -0.26
N ALA A 255 2.75 10.64 -0.29
CA ALA A 255 2.06 9.93 -1.36
C ALA A 255 2.25 10.59 -2.73
N ALA A 256 2.31 11.93 -2.78
CA ALA A 256 2.60 12.69 -3.99
C ALA A 256 4.04 12.49 -4.48
N LEU A 257 5.02 12.39 -3.58
CA LEU A 257 6.41 12.13 -3.95
C LEU A 257 6.58 10.69 -4.48
N ASP A 258 5.98 9.69 -3.83
CA ASP A 258 6.02 8.30 -4.30
C ASP A 258 5.38 8.15 -5.69
N SER A 259 4.21 8.76 -5.89
CA SER A 259 3.56 8.79 -7.21
C SER A 259 4.36 9.57 -8.24
N GLY A 260 5.01 10.67 -7.85
CA GLY A 260 5.87 11.47 -8.71
C GLY A 260 7.07 10.68 -9.23
N VAL A 261 7.75 9.93 -8.36
CA VAL A 261 8.88 9.07 -8.77
C VAL A 261 8.42 8.00 -9.76
N ALA A 262 7.28 7.36 -9.52
CA ALA A 262 6.71 6.39 -10.45
C ALA A 262 6.41 7.00 -11.84
N ILE A 263 5.77 8.17 -11.88
CA ILE A 263 5.47 8.87 -13.14
C ILE A 263 6.74 9.29 -13.87
N CYS A 264 7.71 9.89 -13.16
CA CYS A 264 8.99 10.27 -13.74
C CYS A 264 9.74 9.06 -14.28
N GLY A 265 9.72 7.92 -13.57
CA GLY A 265 10.32 6.67 -14.04
C GLY A 265 9.73 6.21 -15.37
N LEU A 266 8.40 6.23 -15.50
CA LEU A 266 7.73 5.91 -16.77
C LEU A 266 8.12 6.87 -17.90
N VAL A 267 8.18 8.18 -17.61
CA VAL A 267 8.58 9.18 -18.60
C VAL A 267 10.02 8.96 -19.05
N ILE A 268 10.96 8.78 -18.12
CA ILE A 268 12.37 8.50 -18.43
C ILE A 268 12.49 7.22 -19.26
N PHE A 269 11.72 6.19 -18.92
CA PHE A 269 11.72 4.95 -19.68
C PHE A 269 11.32 5.16 -21.14
N PHE A 270 10.15 5.73 -21.38
CA PHE A 270 9.60 5.91 -22.73
C PHE A 270 10.26 7.03 -23.55
N ALA A 271 10.82 8.04 -22.87
CA ALA A 271 11.44 9.17 -23.54
C ALA A 271 12.94 8.99 -23.77
N ILE A 272 13.64 8.31 -22.85
CA ILE A 272 15.11 8.22 -22.85
C ILE A 272 15.57 6.78 -23.02
N GLN A 273 15.12 5.82 -22.20
CA GLN A 273 15.67 4.46 -22.26
C GLN A 273 15.25 3.67 -23.50
N SER A 274 14.07 3.95 -24.06
CA SER A 274 13.64 3.34 -25.32
C SER A 274 14.15 4.10 -26.55
N TRP A 275 14.90 5.19 -26.36
CA TRP A 275 15.49 5.94 -27.46
C TRP A 275 16.86 5.34 -27.81
N GLU A 276 17.08 5.06 -29.09
CA GLU A 276 18.36 4.51 -29.59
C GLU A 276 19.44 5.59 -29.82
N GLY A 277 19.20 6.83 -29.38
CA GLY A 277 20.15 7.94 -29.53
C GLY A 277 21.23 7.95 -28.44
N GLU A 278 22.42 8.43 -28.79
CA GLU A 278 23.47 8.71 -27.81
C GLU A 278 23.10 9.92 -26.95
N PHE A 279 23.22 9.78 -25.63
CA PHE A 279 22.89 10.86 -24.70
C PHE A 279 23.95 11.96 -24.79
N PRO A 280 23.57 13.26 -24.84
CA PRO A 280 24.55 14.34 -24.94
C PRO A 280 25.48 14.35 -23.74
N TYR A 281 26.74 14.73 -23.97
CA TYR A 281 27.72 14.92 -22.91
C TYR A 281 27.48 16.24 -22.18
N TRP A 282 27.51 16.19 -20.86
CA TRP A 282 27.39 17.37 -19.98
C TRP A 282 28.07 17.06 -18.65
N TRP A 283 28.10 18.04 -17.73
CA TRP A 283 28.78 17.86 -16.44
C TRP A 283 28.30 16.63 -15.66
N GLY A 284 27.02 16.23 -15.77
CA GLY A 284 26.49 15.01 -15.13
C GLY A 284 26.53 13.73 -15.98
N ASN A 285 27.04 13.79 -17.21
CA ASN A 285 27.25 12.64 -18.10
C ASN A 285 28.54 12.86 -18.90
N PRO A 286 29.72 12.74 -18.25
CA PRO A 286 31.00 12.97 -18.91
C PRO A 286 31.31 11.87 -19.93
N GLU A 287 32.03 12.22 -21.00
CA GLU A 287 32.44 11.31 -22.07
C GLU A 287 33.26 10.11 -21.56
N ASN A 288 34.04 10.33 -20.49
CA ASN A 288 34.94 9.34 -19.90
C ASN A 288 34.23 8.31 -18.99
N GLN A 289 32.90 8.33 -18.89
CA GLN A 289 32.10 7.47 -17.97
C GLN A 289 32.48 7.58 -16.48
N ASP A 290 33.30 8.56 -16.09
CA ASP A 290 33.63 8.88 -14.70
C ASP A 290 32.49 9.67 -14.04
N TYR A 291 31.40 8.98 -13.72
CA TYR A 291 30.20 9.58 -13.12
C TYR A 291 30.48 10.27 -11.78
N ASP A 292 31.50 9.83 -11.04
CA ASP A 292 31.85 10.36 -9.73
C ASP A 292 32.87 11.51 -9.77
N HIS A 293 33.35 11.90 -10.96
CA HIS A 293 34.45 12.87 -11.16
C HIS A 293 35.70 12.61 -10.28
N CYS A 294 35.84 11.37 -9.82
CA CYS A 294 36.90 10.94 -8.93
C CYS A 294 37.90 10.15 -9.76
N MET A 295 39.12 10.70 -9.91
CA MET A 295 40.20 10.06 -10.67
C MET A 295 40.56 8.66 -10.15
N LEU A 296 40.21 8.33 -8.90
CA LEU A 296 40.50 7.04 -8.27
C LEU A 296 39.32 6.05 -8.33
N ALA A 297 38.17 6.43 -8.88
CA ALA A 297 37.00 5.54 -8.91
C ALA A 297 37.23 4.27 -9.74
N ASN A 298 38.08 4.36 -10.79
CA ASN A 298 38.46 3.21 -11.63
C ASN A 298 39.75 2.51 -11.17
N ALA A 299 40.31 2.90 -10.02
CA ALA A 299 41.51 2.26 -9.51
C ALA A 299 41.19 0.84 -9.00
N ASN A 300 42.00 -0.14 -9.39
CA ASN A 300 41.89 -1.49 -8.85
C ASN A 300 42.29 -1.54 -7.36
N TYR A 301 42.20 -2.72 -6.72
CA TYR A 301 42.59 -2.91 -5.31
C TYR A 301 44.05 -2.50 -5.00
N TYR A 302 44.92 -2.40 -6.02
CA TYR A 302 46.32 -1.97 -5.90
C TYR A 302 46.52 -0.47 -6.17
N GLY A 303 45.46 0.29 -6.47
CA GLY A 303 45.54 1.72 -6.75
C GLY A 303 45.97 2.06 -8.18
N GLU A 304 45.98 1.08 -9.09
CA GLU A 304 46.33 1.31 -10.50
C GLU A 304 45.06 1.61 -11.31
N ILE A 305 45.10 2.71 -12.06
CA ILE A 305 44.05 3.12 -12.99
C ILE A 305 44.45 2.59 -14.36
N HIS A 306 43.63 1.69 -14.94
CA HIS A 306 43.81 1.26 -16.33
C HIS A 306 42.99 2.20 -17.23
N ASP A 307 43.69 2.88 -18.14
CA ASP A 307 43.11 3.69 -19.22
C ASP A 307 42.32 2.84 -20.23
#